data_AF-A0A6J7Q1Z5-F1
#
_entry.id   AF-A0A6J7Q1Z5-F1
#
_cell.length_a   1.000
_cell.length_b   1.000
_cell.length_c   1.000
_cell.angle_alpha   90.00
_cell.angle_beta   90.00
_cell.angle_gamma   90.00
#
_symmetry.space_group_name_H-M   'P 1'
#
loop_
_entity.id
_entity.type
_entity.pdbx_description
1 polymer ?
#
loop_
_entity_poly.entity_id
_entity_poly.type
_entity_poly.pdbx_seq_one_letter_code
_entity_poly.pdbx_strand_id
1 'polypeptide(L)'
;MTEEWAGRDPIKRLLEHLQAEGAADAEFLAAVEAESEQLATHIRTEVRAMEKGHPLTMFEHAHGHHHEGSHSERLAFGEYLESFETVDEDGLA
;
A
#
# COMPACT_ATOMS: atom_id res chain seq x y z
N MET A 1 20.42 0.12 11.10
CA MET A 1 20.51 -1.29 11.50
C MET A 1 21.80 -1.45 12.27
N THR A 2 21.77 -1.77 13.56
CA THR A 2 23.00 -2.02 14.33
C THR A 2 23.60 -3.37 13.90
N GLU A 3 24.93 -3.48 13.89
CA GLU A 3 25.65 -4.67 13.41
C GLU A 3 25.17 -5.97 14.08
N GLU A 4 24.79 -5.88 15.36
CA GLU A 4 24.24 -6.99 16.15
C GLU A 4 22.98 -7.62 15.53
N TRP A 5 22.15 -6.84 14.84
CA TRP A 5 20.92 -7.33 14.22
C TRP A 5 21.14 -7.84 12.80
N ALA A 6 22.14 -7.33 12.09
CA ALA A 6 22.53 -7.85 10.78
C ALA A 6 22.99 -9.32 10.86
N GLY A 7 23.66 -9.68 11.97
CA GLY A 7 24.06 -11.07 12.25
C GLY A 7 22.90 -12.01 12.61
N ARG A 8 21.69 -11.48 12.82
CA ARG A 8 20.49 -12.25 13.22
C ARG A 8 19.41 -12.26 12.15
N ASP A 9 19.79 -12.09 10.89
CA ASP A 9 18.88 -12.12 9.74
C ASP A 9 18.19 -13.51 9.62
N PRO A 10 16.86 -13.59 9.82
CA PRO A 10 16.14 -14.85 9.73
C PRO A 10 16.04 -15.40 8.31
N ILE A 11 16.05 -14.53 7.29
CA ILE A 11 16.00 -14.93 5.87
C ILE A 11 17.31 -15.61 5.51
N LYS A 12 18.45 -14.99 5.87
CA LYS A 12 19.77 -15.58 5.66
C LYS A 12 19.91 -16.93 6.36
N ARG A 13 19.47 -17.04 7.62
CA ARG A 13 19.54 -18.30 8.39
C ARG A 13 18.73 -19.41 7.72
N LEU A 14 17.55 -19.09 7.19
CA LEU A 14 16.73 -20.07 6.48
C LEU A 14 17.36 -20.46 5.14
N LEU A 15 17.90 -19.49 4.39
CA LEU A 15 18.57 -19.75 3.11
C LEU A 15 19.75 -20.72 3.27
N GLU A 16 20.60 -20.49 4.27
CA GLU A 16 21.74 -21.38 4.58
C GLU A 16 21.27 -22.80 4.90
N HIS A 17 20.18 -22.94 5.67
CA HIS A 17 19.60 -24.23 5.99
C HIS A 17 19.06 -24.95 4.75
N LEU A 18 18.30 -24.27 3.90
CA LEU A 18 17.73 -24.84 2.67
C LEU A 18 18.82 -25.23 1.65
N GLN A 19 19.90 -24.44 1.56
CA GLN A 19 21.05 -24.78 0.73
C GLN A 19 21.77 -26.03 1.25
N ALA A 20 21.92 -26.17 2.58
CA ALA A 20 22.52 -27.35 3.19
C ALA A 20 21.68 -28.63 2.95
N GLU A 21 20.36 -28.49 2.83
CA GLU A 21 19.44 -29.60 2.49
C GLU A 21 19.32 -29.86 0.98
N GLY A 22 19.94 -29.02 0.14
CA GLY A 22 19.84 -29.12 -1.32
C GLY A 22 18.49 -28.70 -1.89
N ALA A 23 17.67 -27.99 -1.11
CA ALA A 23 16.32 -27.56 -1.47
C ALA A 23 16.25 -26.17 -2.13
N ALA A 24 17.35 -25.41 -2.12
CA ALA A 24 17.45 -24.06 -2.70
C ALA A 24 18.73 -23.90 -3.53
N ASP A 25 18.76 -24.51 -4.71
CA ASP A 25 19.86 -24.37 -5.65
C ASP A 25 19.84 -23.00 -6.37
N ALA A 26 20.84 -22.77 -7.23
CA ALA A 26 20.98 -21.50 -7.93
C ALA A 26 19.84 -21.23 -8.93
N GLU A 27 19.27 -22.28 -9.54
CA GLU A 27 18.16 -22.15 -10.49
C GLU A 27 16.88 -21.74 -9.76
N PHE A 28 16.59 -22.40 -8.64
CA PHE A 28 15.48 -22.04 -7.76
C PHE A 28 15.59 -20.59 -7.28
N LEU A 29 16.76 -20.18 -6.77
CA LEU A 29 16.95 -18.83 -6.26
C LEU A 29 16.83 -17.76 -7.36
N ALA A 30 17.32 -18.05 -8.57
CA ALA A 30 17.15 -17.16 -9.71
C ALA A 30 15.67 -17.02 -10.12
N ALA A 31 14.91 -18.11 -10.07
CA ALA A 31 13.47 -18.08 -10.36
C ALA A 31 12.70 -17.26 -9.32
N VAL A 32 13.00 -17.43 -8.02
CA VAL A 32 12.37 -16.66 -6.93
C VAL A 32 12.68 -15.17 -7.03
N GLU A 33 13.92 -14.80 -7.36
CA GLU A 33 14.30 -13.39 -7.56
C GLU A 33 13.52 -12.78 -8.74
N ALA A 34 13.42 -13.50 -9.86
CA ALA A 34 12.69 -13.05 -11.03
C ALA A 34 11.18 -12.88 -10.73
N GLU A 35 10.57 -13.82 -10.02
CA GLU A 35 9.17 -13.72 -9.57
C GLU A 35 8.97 -12.53 -8.62
N SER A 36 9.89 -12.34 -7.68
CA SER A 36 9.85 -11.25 -6.70
C SER A 36 9.89 -9.88 -7.38
N GLU A 37 10.77 -9.69 -8.36
CA GLU A 37 10.86 -8.42 -9.09
C GLU A 37 9.62 -8.17 -9.97
N GLN A 38 9.10 -9.22 -10.62
CA GLN A 38 7.86 -9.12 -11.39
C GLN A 38 6.68 -8.71 -10.50
N LEU A 39 6.53 -9.36 -9.34
CA LEU A 39 5.48 -9.05 -8.38
C LEU A 39 5.63 -7.62 -7.83
N ALA A 40 6.85 -7.22 -7.47
CA ALA A 40 7.12 -5.88 -6.97
C ALA A 40 6.80 -4.80 -8.02
N THR A 41 7.16 -5.03 -9.27
CA THR A 41 6.83 -4.13 -10.38
C THR A 41 5.33 -4.04 -10.62
N HIS A 42 4.63 -5.18 -10.62
CA HIS A 42 3.18 -5.24 -10.77
C HIS A 42 2.49 -4.46 -9.65
N ILE A 43 2.80 -4.73 -8.38
CA ILE A 43 2.21 -4.04 -7.23
C ILE A 43 2.42 -2.53 -7.31
N ARG A 44 3.65 -2.07 -7.62
CA ARG A 44 3.93 -0.63 -7.74
C ARG A 44 3.13 0.01 -8.88
N THR A 45 2.91 -0.71 -9.96
CA THR A 45 2.11 -0.26 -11.11
C THR A 45 0.66 -0.11 -10.71
N GLU A 46 0.07 -1.16 -10.15
CA GLU A 46 -1.34 -1.16 -9.71
C GLU A 46 -1.59 -0.10 -8.65
N VAL A 47 -0.76 -0.03 -7.60
CA VAL A 47 -0.93 0.96 -6.51
C VAL A 47 -0.85 2.40 -7.02
N ARG A 48 -0.03 2.69 -8.04
CA ARG A 48 0.03 4.02 -8.65
C ARG A 48 -1.15 4.30 -9.57
N ALA A 49 -1.73 3.26 -10.17
CA ALA A 49 -2.89 3.36 -11.05
C ALA A 49 -4.22 3.37 -10.29
N MET A 50 -4.23 3.00 -9.01
CA MET A 50 -5.43 3.01 -8.18
C MET A 50 -6.10 4.39 -8.19
N GLU A 51 -7.39 4.40 -8.53
CA GLU A 51 -8.22 5.58 -8.45
C GLU A 51 -8.28 6.08 -7.00
N LYS A 52 -8.31 7.41 -6.85
CA LYS A 52 -8.48 8.01 -5.53
C LYS A 52 -9.88 7.65 -5.02
N GLY A 53 -9.95 7.14 -3.79
CA GLY A 53 -11.22 6.90 -3.11
C GLY A 53 -12.01 8.20 -2.93
N HIS A 54 -13.33 8.08 -2.81
CA HIS A 54 -14.20 9.23 -2.59
C HIS A 54 -13.81 9.96 -1.29
N PRO A 55 -13.64 11.30 -1.27
CA PRO A 55 -13.14 12.03 -0.11
C PRO A 55 -13.93 11.78 1.18
N LEU A 56 -15.25 11.57 1.09
CA LEU A 56 -16.08 11.29 2.26
C LEU A 56 -15.80 9.95 2.96
N THR A 57 -15.07 9.02 2.32
CA THR A 57 -14.72 7.74 2.94
C THR A 57 -13.80 7.90 4.16
N MET A 58 -13.09 9.03 4.30
CA MET A 58 -12.24 9.31 5.47
C MET A 58 -13.01 9.33 6.79
N PHE A 59 -14.33 9.55 6.77
CA PHE A 59 -15.19 9.58 7.96
C PHE A 59 -15.70 8.19 8.39
N GLU A 60 -15.52 7.13 7.58
CA GLU A 60 -16.22 5.84 7.77
C GLU A 60 -15.61 4.95 8.84
N HIS A 61 -14.30 5.05 9.06
CA HIS A 61 -13.54 4.15 9.94
C HIS A 61 -12.76 4.87 11.04
N ALA A 62 -13.05 6.15 11.26
CA ALA A 62 -12.41 6.95 12.32
C ALA A 62 -12.79 6.44 13.72
N HIS A 63 -14.02 5.91 13.86
CA HIS A 63 -14.53 5.34 15.11
C HIS A 63 -15.10 3.94 14.87
N GLY A 64 -14.95 3.05 15.86
CA GLY A 64 -15.53 1.71 15.81
C GLY A 64 -17.06 1.65 15.93
N HIS A 65 -17.70 2.80 16.13
CA HIS A 65 -19.15 2.98 16.24
C HIS A 65 -19.55 4.32 15.62
N HIS A 66 -20.84 4.50 15.31
CA HIS A 66 -21.37 5.78 14.84
C HIS A 66 -21.06 6.92 15.83
N HIS A 67 -20.55 8.04 15.30
CA HIS A 67 -20.23 9.22 16.07
C HIS A 67 -20.93 10.44 15.46
N GLU A 68 -21.84 11.07 16.22
CA GLU A 68 -22.72 12.14 15.71
C GLU A 68 -21.95 13.37 15.20
N GLY A 69 -20.85 13.74 15.88
CA GLY A 69 -19.98 14.84 15.45
C GLY A 69 -19.38 14.58 14.07
N SER A 70 -18.81 13.38 13.87
CA SER A 70 -18.20 12.98 12.60
C SER A 70 -19.23 12.83 11.48
N HIS A 71 -20.46 12.43 11.79
CA HIS A 71 -21.55 12.39 10.81
C HIS A 71 -21.93 13.80 10.34
N SER A 72 -22.05 14.75 11.27
CA SER A 72 -22.37 16.15 10.97
C SER A 72 -21.26 16.80 10.13
N GLU A 73 -20.00 16.55 10.48
CA GLU A 73 -18.84 17.01 9.71
C GLU A 73 -18.80 16.42 8.30
N ARG A 74 -19.14 15.12 8.14
CA ARG A 74 -19.22 14.47 6.83
C ARG A 74 -20.25 15.15 5.92
N LEU A 75 -21.43 15.49 6.45
CA LEU A 75 -22.47 16.17 5.68
C LEU A 75 -22.02 17.57 5.24
N ALA A 76 -21.52 18.37 6.19
CA ALA A 76 -21.02 19.71 5.90
C ALA A 76 -19.86 19.71 4.89
N PHE A 77 -18.96 18.72 4.97
CA PHE A 77 -17.87 18.59 4.01
C PHE A 77 -18.36 18.15 2.62
N GLY A 78 -19.43 17.36 2.53
CA GLY A 78 -20.09 17.03 1.27
C GLY A 78 -20.65 18.26 0.56
N GLU A 79 -21.44 19.07 1.28
CA GLU A 79 -21.97 20.34 0.78
C GLU A 79 -20.86 21.29 0.33
N TYR A 80 -19.75 21.34 1.08
CA TYR A 80 -18.56 22.10 0.70
C TYR A 80 -17.94 21.61 -0.61
N LEU A 81 -17.79 20.30 -0.82
CA LEU A 81 -17.24 19.75 -2.07
C LEU A 81 -18.14 20.05 -3.28
N GLU A 82 -19.46 19.87 -3.14
CA GLU A 82 -20.45 20.18 -4.18
C GLU A 82 -20.40 21.67 -4.59
N SER A 83 -20.04 22.56 -3.66
CA SER A 83 -19.91 23.99 -3.99
C SER A 83 -18.82 24.30 -5.04
N PHE A 84 -17.83 23.42 -5.22
CA PHE A 84 -16.76 23.59 -6.22
C PHE A 84 -17.04 22.94 -7.57
N GLU A 85 -18.03 22.04 -7.68
CA GLU A 85 -18.38 21.37 -8.95
C GLU A 85 -18.86 22.35 -10.03
N THR A 86 -19.15 23.61 -9.66
CA THR A 86 -19.52 24.68 -10.60
C THR A 86 -18.33 25.43 -11.22
N VAL A 87 -17.08 25.10 -10.85
CA VAL A 87 -15.85 25.84 -11.27
C VAL A 87 -15.01 25.08 -12.31
N ASP A 88 -15.41 23.88 -12.73
CA ASP A 88 -14.60 23.00 -13.60
C ASP A 88 -14.91 23.08 -15.11
N GLU A 89 -15.52 24.17 -15.62
CA GLU A 89 -15.76 24.35 -17.08
C GLU A 89 -14.85 25.36 -17.80
N ASP A 90 -13.88 26.02 -17.15
CA ASP A 90 -12.90 26.84 -17.88
C ASP A 90 -11.48 26.68 -17.34
N GLY A 91 -10.68 25.93 -18.10
CA GLY A 91 -9.27 25.71 -17.82
C GLY A 91 -8.47 27.01 -17.67
N LEU A 92 -7.64 27.06 -16.62
CA LEU A 92 -6.54 28.00 -16.55
C LEU A 92 -5.29 27.37 -17.19
N ALA A 93 -4.82 28.09 -18.20
CA ALA A 93 -3.63 27.87 -19.02
C ALA A 93 -2.32 27.75 -18.24
#